data_AF-A0A0C3FBY4-F1
#
_entry.id   AF-A0A0C3FBY4-F1
#
_cell.length_a   1.000
_cell.length_b   1.000
_cell.length_c   1.000
_cell.angle_alpha   90.00
_cell.angle_beta   90.00
_cell.angle_gamma   90.00
#
_symmetry.space_group_name_H-M   'P 1'
#
loop_
_entity.id
_entity.type
_entity.pdbx_description
1 polymer ?
#
loop_
_entity_poly.entity_id
_entity_poly.type
_entity_poly.pdbx_seq_one_letter_code
_entity_poly.pdbx_strand_id
1 'polypeptide(L)'
;MTATLDNTWGSIYLGVVLSAMFFGITNVQSYNYFLRYPRDWMVYKISVGALWILDCLHLALSMHLGYYYLVTRFGDVLAFNFVIWSQKAQITVNVIIIVGVQSLYALRVWKLAAGYNQRLIPCLVILSIVAGYAVGFNLAALTWKEDSFLTIYKISWAINTSFAVSTAGDIAIAAAMVYYLLKGRSNFASTNSKLASLIQYSLGSGIATSACSMTALVAVTSCFNRP
;
A
#
# COMPACT_ATOMS: atom_id res chain seq x y z
N MET A 1 -17.01 -15.22 12.57
CA MET A 1 -17.67 -16.00 11.50
C MET A 1 -17.04 -17.37 11.54
N THR A 2 -17.81 -18.46 11.64
CA THR A 2 -17.23 -19.80 11.47
C THR A 2 -16.62 -19.85 10.07
N ALA A 3 -15.35 -20.23 9.96
CA ALA A 3 -14.67 -20.32 8.68
C ALA A 3 -15.34 -21.42 7.85
N THR A 4 -16.12 -21.03 6.85
CA THR A 4 -16.68 -21.94 5.86
C THR A 4 -15.75 -21.99 4.65
N LEU A 5 -15.78 -23.11 3.93
CA LEU A 5 -15.02 -23.28 2.68
C LEU A 5 -15.28 -22.08 1.73
N ASP A 6 -16.54 -21.66 1.61
CA ASP A 6 -16.95 -20.51 0.79
C ASP A 6 -16.32 -19.19 1.25
N ASN A 7 -16.33 -18.87 2.54
CA ASN A 7 -15.76 -17.62 3.06
C ASN A 7 -14.22 -17.57 2.94
N THR A 8 -13.53 -18.70 3.09
CA THR A 8 -12.05 -18.73 3.05
C THR A 8 -11.52 -18.86 1.62
N TRP A 9 -12.13 -19.72 0.80
CA TRP A 9 -11.69 -19.96 -0.58
C TRP A 9 -12.19 -18.85 -1.50
N GLY A 10 -13.44 -18.42 -1.30
CA GLY A 10 -14.03 -17.31 -2.02
C GLY A 10 -13.29 -15.99 -1.79
N SER A 11 -12.83 -15.71 -0.56
CA SER A 11 -12.07 -14.49 -0.28
C SER A 11 -10.71 -14.44 -0.97
N ILE A 12 -9.97 -15.55 -1.04
CA ILE A 12 -8.71 -15.63 -1.80
C ILE A 12 -8.97 -15.39 -3.28
N TYR A 13 -9.97 -16.07 -3.85
CA TYR A 13 -10.32 -15.90 -5.26
C TYR A 13 -10.69 -14.44 -5.58
N LEU A 14 -11.60 -13.84 -4.79
CA LEU A 14 -12.00 -12.45 -4.97
C LEU A 14 -10.83 -11.49 -4.79
N GLY A 15 -9.93 -11.74 -3.84
CA GLY A 15 -8.72 -10.93 -3.64
C GLY A 15 -7.80 -10.93 -4.86
N VAL A 16 -7.62 -12.09 -5.50
CA VAL A 16 -6.82 -12.23 -6.72
C VAL A 16 -7.48 -11.51 -7.90
N VAL A 17 -8.80 -11.68 -8.08
CA VAL A 17 -9.56 -11.00 -9.14
C VAL A 17 -9.49 -9.48 -8.97
N LEU A 18 -9.71 -8.97 -7.76
CA LEU A 18 -9.61 -7.53 -7.47
C LEU A 18 -8.19 -7.00 -7.69
N SER A 19 -7.16 -7.75 -7.30
CA SER A 19 -5.76 -7.38 -7.56
C SER A 19 -5.48 -7.27 -9.06
N ALA A 20 -6.01 -8.18 -9.87
CA ALA A 20 -5.87 -8.13 -11.32
C ALA A 20 -6.58 -6.90 -11.93
N MET A 21 -7.78 -6.56 -11.44
CA MET A 21 -8.50 -5.35 -11.86
C MET A 21 -7.73 -4.08 -11.52
N PHE A 22 -7.21 -3.97 -10.30
CA PHE A 22 -6.40 -2.82 -9.89
C PHE A 22 -5.10 -2.71 -10.70
N PHE A 23 -4.44 -3.83 -10.99
CA PHE A 23 -3.28 -3.83 -11.88
C PHE A 23 -3.63 -3.33 -13.29
N GLY A 24 -4.81 -3.69 -13.82
CA GLY A 24 -5.32 -3.13 -15.08
C GLY A 24 -5.42 -1.60 -15.05
N ILE A 25 -5.90 -1.03 -13.95
CA ILE A 25 -5.94 0.41 -13.73
C ILE A 25 -4.51 0.99 -13.65
N THR A 26 -3.60 0.37 -12.89
CA THR A 26 -2.20 0.79 -12.77
C THR A 26 -1.52 0.83 -14.15
N ASN A 27 -1.79 -0.13 -15.03
CA ASN A 27 -1.25 -0.15 -16.39
C ASN A 27 -1.65 1.09 -17.19
N VAL A 28 -2.94 1.43 -17.19
CA VAL A 28 -3.44 2.63 -17.89
C VAL A 28 -2.86 3.91 -17.28
N GLN A 29 -2.76 3.98 -15.95
CA GLN A 29 -2.18 5.14 -15.26
C GLN A 29 -0.69 5.32 -15.59
N SER A 30 0.11 4.24 -15.54
CA SER A 30 1.53 4.26 -15.88
C SER A 30 1.76 4.63 -17.34
N TYR A 31 1.00 4.04 -18.26
CA TYR A 31 1.08 4.38 -19.69
C TYR A 31 0.79 5.86 -19.95
N ASN A 32 -0.31 6.37 -19.39
CA ASN A 32 -0.68 7.78 -19.52
C ASN A 32 0.37 8.71 -18.90
N TYR A 33 1.00 8.32 -17.79
CA TYR A 33 2.06 9.11 -17.16
C TYR A 33 3.25 9.30 -18.09
N PHE A 34 3.77 8.22 -18.69
CA PHE A 34 4.93 8.32 -19.57
C PHE A 34 4.65 9.13 -20.84
N LEU A 35 3.42 9.10 -21.36
CA LEU A 35 3.00 9.92 -22.49
C LEU A 35 2.85 11.41 -22.12
N ARG A 36 2.17 11.71 -21.01
CA ARG A 36 1.81 13.08 -20.63
C ARG A 36 2.99 13.87 -20.07
N TYR A 37 3.97 13.20 -19.46
CA TYR A 37 5.06 13.83 -18.72
C TYR A 37 6.46 13.41 -19.24
N PRO A 38 6.79 13.65 -20.53
CA PRO A 38 8.06 13.22 -21.10
C PRO A 38 9.29 13.93 -20.49
N ARG A 39 9.11 15.14 -19.94
CA ARG A 39 10.18 15.99 -19.37
C ARG A 39 10.18 16.03 -17.84
N ASP A 40 9.46 15.13 -17.18
CA ASP A 40 9.46 15.06 -15.71
C ASP A 40 10.81 14.55 -15.18
N TRP A 41 11.08 14.85 -13.91
CA TRP A 41 12.34 14.51 -13.26
C TRP A 41 12.58 13.01 -13.27
N MET A 42 13.81 12.59 -13.60
CA MET A 42 14.17 11.19 -13.82
C MET A 42 13.82 10.29 -12.63
N VAL A 43 13.94 10.81 -11.40
CA VAL A 43 13.56 10.09 -10.17
C VAL A 43 12.12 9.62 -10.24
N TYR A 44 11.17 10.48 -10.63
CA TYR A 44 9.76 10.09 -10.70
C TYR A 44 9.50 9.06 -11.80
N LYS A 45 10.16 9.18 -12.95
CA LYS A 45 10.05 8.19 -14.03
C LYS A 45 10.55 6.81 -13.62
N ILE A 46 11.73 6.74 -13.02
CA ILE A 46 12.31 5.49 -12.52
C ILE A 46 11.39 4.91 -11.44
N SER A 47 10.88 5.74 -10.53
CA SER A 47 10.00 5.29 -9.46
C SER A 47 8.66 4.75 -9.97
N VAL A 48 8.03 5.38 -10.98
CA VAL A 48 6.79 4.86 -11.58
C VAL A 48 7.05 3.50 -12.25
N GLY A 49 8.16 3.36 -13.00
CA GLY A 49 8.55 2.08 -13.58
C GLY A 49 8.81 1.01 -12.53
N ALA A 50 9.54 1.34 -11.46
CA ALA A 50 9.84 0.41 -10.37
C ALA A 50 8.58 -0.03 -9.62
N LEU A 51 7.66 0.90 -9.30
CA LEU A 51 6.39 0.59 -8.65
C LEU A 51 5.50 -0.29 -9.55
N TRP A 52 5.49 -0.05 -10.86
CA TRP A 52 4.75 -0.89 -11.80
C TRP A 52 5.29 -2.32 -11.85
N ILE A 53 6.62 -2.50 -11.85
CA ILE A 53 7.25 -3.84 -11.78
C ILE A 53 6.90 -4.54 -10.46
N LEU A 54 6.96 -3.81 -9.34
CA LEU A 54 6.61 -4.35 -8.02
C LEU A 54 5.12 -4.75 -7.95
N ASP A 55 4.21 -3.95 -8.52
CA ASP A 55 2.78 -4.26 -8.59
C ASP A 55 2.51 -5.51 -9.45
N CYS A 56 3.23 -5.65 -10.57
CA CYS A 56 3.20 -6.85 -11.41
C CYS A 56 3.68 -8.10 -10.64
N LEU A 57 4.80 -7.97 -9.92
CA LEU A 57 5.32 -9.06 -9.08
C LEU A 57 4.35 -9.42 -7.96
N HIS A 58 3.75 -8.43 -7.31
CA HIS A 58 2.75 -8.63 -6.27
C HIS A 58 1.54 -9.42 -6.82
N LEU A 59 1.01 -9.03 -7.98
CA LEU A 59 -0.07 -9.76 -8.65
C LEU A 59 0.33 -11.19 -9.03
N ALA A 60 1.53 -11.41 -9.58
CA ALA A 60 2.01 -12.74 -9.95
C ALA A 60 2.08 -13.67 -8.72
N LEU A 61 2.56 -13.16 -7.59
CA LEU A 61 2.59 -13.89 -6.32
C LEU A 61 1.18 -14.19 -5.80
N SER A 62 0.23 -13.24 -5.92
CA SER A 62 -1.18 -13.46 -5.58
C SER A 62 -1.84 -14.52 -6.47
N MET A 63 -1.55 -14.54 -7.77
CA MET A 63 -2.06 -15.57 -8.69
C MET A 63 -1.52 -16.95 -8.30
N HIS A 64 -0.22 -17.06 -7.99
CA HIS A 64 0.38 -18.31 -7.53
C HIS A 64 -0.22 -18.78 -6.19
N LEU A 65 -0.41 -17.87 -5.24
CA LEU A 65 -1.09 -18.11 -3.97
C LEU A 65 -2.49 -18.70 -4.19
N GLY A 66 -3.30 -18.03 -5.02
CA GLY A 66 -4.64 -18.46 -5.37
C GLY A 66 -4.66 -19.82 -6.05
N TYR A 67 -3.80 -20.04 -7.03
CA TYR A 67 -3.71 -21.32 -7.74
C TYR A 67 -3.31 -22.48 -6.81
N TYR A 68 -2.38 -22.24 -5.88
CA TYR A 68 -1.94 -23.26 -4.93
C TYR A 68 -3.08 -23.71 -4.01
N TYR A 69 -3.74 -22.75 -3.33
CA TYR A 69 -4.78 -23.09 -2.36
C TYR A 69 -6.10 -23.51 -3.02
N LEU A 70 -6.48 -22.92 -4.16
CA LEU A 70 -7.78 -23.18 -4.80
C LEU A 70 -7.75 -24.36 -5.77
N VAL A 71 -6.62 -24.65 -6.41
CA VAL A 71 -6.54 -25.70 -7.44
C VAL A 71 -5.64 -26.83 -6.99
N THR A 72 -4.39 -26.54 -6.61
CA THR A 72 -3.38 -27.58 -6.34
C THR A 72 -3.68 -28.37 -5.07
N ARG A 73 -4.16 -27.69 -4.02
CA ARG A 73 -4.56 -28.31 -2.74
C ARG A 73 -6.09 -28.33 -2.57
N PHE A 74 -6.83 -28.46 -3.68
CA PHE A 74 -8.29 -28.52 -3.63
C PHE A 74 -8.79 -29.62 -2.68
N GLY A 75 -9.68 -29.28 -1.75
CA GLY A 75 -10.23 -30.20 -0.75
C GLY A 75 -9.29 -30.52 0.44
N ASP A 76 -8.04 -30.07 0.44
CA ASP A 76 -7.12 -30.27 1.55
C ASP A 76 -7.16 -29.09 2.53
N VAL A 77 -8.00 -29.23 3.56
CA VAL A 77 -8.14 -28.24 4.63
C VAL A 77 -6.87 -28.06 5.46
N LEU A 78 -5.95 -29.03 5.48
CA LEU A 78 -4.71 -28.93 6.27
C LEU A 78 -3.68 -28.02 5.61
N ALA A 79 -3.76 -27.81 4.28
CA ALA A 79 -2.88 -26.88 3.57
C ALA A 79 -2.95 -25.46 4.13
N PHE A 80 -4.10 -25.04 4.65
CA PHE A 80 -4.31 -23.73 5.28
C PHE A 80 -3.67 -23.59 6.67
N ASN A 81 -3.09 -24.64 7.24
CA ASN A 81 -2.30 -24.49 8.47
C ASN A 81 -0.89 -23.95 8.20
N PHE A 82 -0.46 -23.98 6.93
CA PHE A 82 0.90 -23.60 6.52
C PHE A 82 0.89 -22.44 5.55
N VAL A 83 1.80 -21.50 5.78
CA VAL A 83 1.93 -20.27 4.99
C VAL A 83 2.86 -20.56 3.81
N ILE A 84 2.31 -20.60 2.60
CA ILE A 84 3.13 -20.80 1.40
C ILE A 84 4.13 -19.66 1.21
N TRP A 85 5.31 -19.99 0.67
CA TRP A 85 6.38 -19.03 0.40
C TRP A 85 5.92 -17.82 -0.44
N SER A 86 4.99 -18.01 -1.39
CA SER A 86 4.49 -16.93 -2.23
C SER A 86 3.73 -15.87 -1.42
N GLN A 87 3.03 -16.26 -0.35
CA GLN A 87 2.39 -15.33 0.59
C GLN A 87 3.45 -14.50 1.34
N LYS A 88 4.53 -15.14 1.82
CA LYS A 88 5.61 -14.46 2.53
C LYS A 88 6.35 -13.46 1.62
N ALA A 89 6.62 -13.88 0.38
CA ALA A 89 7.18 -13.02 -0.64
C ALA A 89 6.24 -11.85 -0.97
N GLN A 90 4.94 -12.10 -1.09
CA GLN A 90 3.95 -11.07 -1.36
C GLN A 90 3.92 -9.99 -0.27
N ILE A 91 3.92 -10.38 1.01
CA ILE A 91 4.01 -9.45 2.15
C ILE A 91 5.29 -8.62 2.09
N THR A 92 6.41 -9.23 1.73
CA THR A 92 7.70 -8.53 1.60
C THR A 92 7.66 -7.49 0.49
N VAL A 93 7.14 -7.86 -0.69
CA VAL A 93 6.95 -6.93 -1.81
C VAL A 93 6.03 -5.78 -1.41
N ASN A 94 4.94 -6.05 -0.68
CA ASN A 94 4.03 -5.03 -0.20
C ASN A 94 4.73 -4.03 0.75
N VAL A 95 5.58 -4.49 1.68
CA VAL A 95 6.37 -3.59 2.54
C VAL A 95 7.29 -2.68 1.70
N ILE A 96 7.95 -3.24 0.67
CA ILE A 96 8.81 -2.45 -0.24
C ILE A 96 7.99 -1.40 -0.99
N ILE A 97 6.79 -1.75 -1.47
CA ILE A 97 5.88 -0.81 -2.13
C ILE A 97 5.49 0.33 -1.18
N ILE A 98 5.08 0.02 0.05
CA ILE A 98 4.69 1.04 1.06
C ILE A 98 5.83 2.01 1.32
N VAL A 99 7.03 1.49 1.61
CA VAL A 99 8.24 2.31 1.85
C VAL A 99 8.55 3.20 0.65
N GLY A 100 8.48 2.65 -0.56
CA GLY A 100 8.73 3.39 -1.80
C GLY A 100 7.72 4.53 -2.01
N VAL A 101 6.43 4.23 -1.88
CA VAL A 101 5.34 5.20 -2.07
C VAL A 101 5.38 6.31 -1.01
N GLN A 102 5.54 5.96 0.27
CA GLN A 102 5.63 6.95 1.35
C GLN A 102 6.87 7.84 1.20
N SER A 103 8.01 7.29 0.76
CA SER A 103 9.21 8.08 0.44
C SER A 103 8.95 9.11 -0.67
N LEU A 104 8.28 8.71 -1.75
CA LEU A 104 7.94 9.63 -2.85
C LEU A 104 7.00 10.74 -2.40
N TYR A 105 6.00 10.40 -1.60
CA TYR A 105 5.08 11.41 -1.07
C TYR A 105 5.78 12.35 -0.09
N ALA A 106 6.65 11.84 0.78
CA ALA A 106 7.47 12.67 1.67
C ALA A 106 8.37 13.64 0.89
N LEU A 107 8.99 13.19 -0.21
CA LEU A 107 9.75 14.05 -1.13
C LEU A 107 8.87 15.16 -1.75
N ARG A 108 7.62 14.84 -2.10
CA ARG A 108 6.67 15.84 -2.59
C ARG A 108 6.32 16.88 -1.52
N VAL A 109 6.04 16.45 -0.27
CA VAL A 109 5.81 17.38 0.85
C VAL A 109 7.02 18.27 1.06
N TRP A 110 8.23 17.72 1.05
CA TRP A 110 9.47 18.48 1.23
C TRP A 110 9.65 19.58 0.18
N LYS A 111 9.45 19.23 -1.10
CA LYS A 111 9.52 20.21 -2.20
C LYS A 111 8.46 21.30 -2.07
N LEU A 112 7.24 20.95 -1.65
CA LEU A 112 6.17 21.93 -1.47
C LEU A 112 6.45 22.86 -0.27
N ALA A 113 6.99 22.33 0.82
CA ALA A 113 7.34 23.09 2.01
C ALA A 113 8.53 24.04 1.81
N ALA A 114 9.47 23.70 0.92
CA ALA A 114 10.63 24.53 0.60
C ALA A 114 10.26 25.95 0.15
N GLY A 115 9.07 26.14 -0.44
CA GLY A 115 8.56 27.45 -0.86
C GLY A 115 8.11 28.38 0.28
N TYR A 116 7.96 27.87 1.52
CA TYR A 116 7.37 28.63 2.64
C TYR A 116 8.30 28.80 3.84
N ASN A 117 9.59 28.46 3.72
CA ASN A 117 10.61 28.51 4.77
C ASN A 117 10.24 27.77 6.09
N GLN A 118 9.21 26.92 6.08
CA GLN A 118 8.75 26.13 7.23
C GLN A 118 9.16 24.67 7.06
N ARG A 119 10.40 24.33 7.44
CA ARG A 119 10.95 22.97 7.29
C ARG A 119 10.63 22.04 8.46
N LEU A 120 10.04 22.54 9.54
CA LEU A 120 9.75 21.73 10.74
C LEU A 120 8.70 20.63 10.49
N ILE A 121 7.56 20.98 9.89
CA ILE A 121 6.46 20.04 9.60
C ILE A 121 6.92 18.89 8.69
N PRO A 122 7.57 19.11 7.52
CA PRO A 122 8.02 18.01 6.67
C PRO A 122 9.11 17.16 7.34
N CYS A 123 9.99 17.75 8.16
CA CYS A 123 10.94 16.98 8.96
C CYS A 123 10.24 16.02 9.93
N LEU A 124 9.22 16.49 10.65
CA LEU A 124 8.46 15.65 11.58
C LEU A 124 7.72 14.50 10.86
N VAL A 125 7.13 14.79 9.69
CA VAL A 125 6.48 13.77 8.86
C VAL A 125 7.49 12.74 8.36
N ILE A 126 8.64 13.17 7.83
CA ILE A 126 9.70 12.26 7.37
C ILE A 126 10.21 11.40 8.54
N LEU A 127 10.45 11.99 9.71
CA LEU A 127 10.91 11.25 10.89
C LEU A 127 9.90 10.18 11.32
N SER A 128 8.61 10.52 11.33
CA SER A 128 7.53 9.58 11.64
C SER A 128 7.50 8.40 10.66
N ILE A 129 7.66 8.66 9.37
CA ILE A 129 7.68 7.63 8.32
C ILE A 129 8.88 6.71 8.48
N VAL A 130 10.08 7.28 8.69
CA VAL A 130 11.31 6.49 8.87
C VAL A 130 11.21 5.58 10.10
N ALA A 131 10.61 6.07 11.19
CA ALA A 131 10.31 5.23 12.36
C ALA A 131 9.35 4.08 12.00
N GLY A 132 8.36 4.33 11.14
CA GLY A 132 7.42 3.31 10.64
C GLY A 132 8.07 2.22 9.79
N TYR A 133 9.16 2.53 9.09
CA TYR A 133 9.88 1.53 8.28
C TYR A 133 10.46 0.40 9.13
N ALA A 134 10.96 0.72 10.32
CA ALA A 134 11.46 -0.29 11.25
C ALA A 134 10.37 -1.30 11.65
N VAL A 135 9.14 -0.82 11.84
CA VAL A 135 7.98 -1.65 12.16
C VAL A 135 7.63 -2.57 10.98
N GLY A 136 7.59 -2.02 9.75
CA GLY A 136 7.31 -2.79 8.53
C GLY A 136 8.36 -3.87 8.25
N PHE A 137 9.65 -3.56 8.40
CA PHE A 137 10.73 -4.55 8.24
C PHE A 137 10.69 -5.62 9.32
N ASN A 138 10.37 -5.24 10.56
CA ASN A 138 10.22 -6.21 11.65
C ASN A 138 9.09 -7.21 11.35
N LEU A 139 7.94 -6.72 10.87
CA LEU A 139 6.84 -7.58 10.45
C LEU A 139 7.25 -8.56 9.34
N ALA A 140 7.93 -8.08 8.30
CA ALA A 140 8.44 -8.95 7.24
C ALA A 140 9.36 -10.04 7.82
N ALA A 141 10.34 -9.65 8.64
CA ALA A 141 11.29 -10.60 9.23
C ALA A 141 10.61 -11.65 10.14
N LEU A 142 9.60 -11.25 10.92
CA LEU A 142 8.81 -12.19 11.74
C LEU A 142 8.03 -13.18 10.86
N THR A 143 7.44 -12.69 9.77
CA THR A 143 6.67 -13.52 8.83
C THR A 143 7.53 -14.59 8.15
N TRP A 144 8.79 -14.28 7.87
CA TRP A 144 9.72 -15.26 7.28
C TRP A 144 10.10 -16.38 8.24
N LYS A 145 10.12 -16.12 9.55
CA LYS A 145 10.45 -17.12 10.58
C LYS A 145 9.32 -18.10 10.89
N GLU A 146 8.08 -17.71 10.59
CA GLU A 146 6.90 -18.49 10.94
C GLU A 146 6.32 -19.20 9.73
N ASP A 147 6.13 -20.51 9.85
CA ASP A 147 5.55 -21.35 8.78
C ASP A 147 4.07 -21.66 9.00
N SER A 148 3.53 -21.40 10.19
CA SER A 148 2.15 -21.75 10.53
C SER A 148 1.25 -20.55 10.82
N PHE A 149 0.01 -20.60 10.33
CA PHE A 149 -1.00 -19.58 10.58
C PHE A 149 -1.38 -19.43 12.06
N LEU A 150 -1.28 -20.51 12.86
CA LEU A 150 -1.51 -20.47 14.31
C LEU A 150 -0.47 -19.62 15.03
N THR A 151 0.78 -19.63 14.55
CA THR A 151 1.83 -18.76 15.10
C THR A 151 1.72 -17.34 14.53
N ILE A 152 1.25 -17.18 13.29
CA ILE A 152 0.86 -15.86 12.76
C ILE A 152 -0.21 -15.21 13.64
N TYR A 153 -1.17 -15.97 14.14
CA TYR A 153 -2.19 -15.44 15.06
C TYR A 153 -1.57 -14.86 16.35
N LYS A 154 -0.47 -15.45 16.84
CA LYS A 154 0.27 -14.94 18.02
C LYS A 154 1.01 -13.63 17.74
N ILE A 155 1.36 -13.34 16.49
CA ILE A 155 1.95 -12.06 16.05
C ILE A 155 0.91 -11.09 15.49
N SER A 156 -0.40 -11.35 15.67
CA SER A 156 -1.48 -10.46 15.23
C SER A 156 -1.35 -9.03 15.78
N TRP A 157 -0.84 -8.87 16.99
CA TRP A 157 -0.53 -7.56 17.56
C TRP A 157 0.48 -6.80 16.70
N ALA A 158 1.54 -7.45 16.22
CA ALA A 158 2.58 -6.84 15.38
C ALA A 158 2.04 -6.48 13.99
N ILE A 159 1.19 -7.31 13.42
CA ILE A 159 0.47 -7.03 12.17
C ILE A 159 -0.40 -5.78 12.34
N ASN A 160 -1.23 -5.73 13.38
CA ASN A 160 -2.12 -4.61 13.66
C ASN A 160 -1.35 -3.31 13.92
N THR A 161 -0.25 -3.38 14.69
CA THR A 161 0.62 -2.22 14.93
C THR A 161 1.24 -1.73 13.62
N SER A 162 1.67 -2.62 12.73
CA SER A 162 2.24 -2.25 11.43
C SER A 162 1.22 -1.52 10.56
N PHE A 163 -0.01 -2.03 10.49
CA PHE A 163 -1.09 -1.36 9.76
C PHE A 163 -1.47 -0.02 10.37
N ALA A 164 -1.55 0.06 11.70
CA ALA A 164 -1.86 1.31 12.39
C ALA A 164 -0.79 2.38 12.13
N VAL A 165 0.49 2.00 12.21
CA VAL A 165 1.61 2.92 11.92
C VAL A 165 1.63 3.35 10.46
N SER A 166 1.39 2.44 9.52
CA SER A 166 1.29 2.79 8.09
C SER A 166 0.13 3.76 7.84
N THR A 167 -1.04 3.49 8.41
CA THR A 167 -2.24 4.34 8.27
C THR A 167 -2.02 5.73 8.86
N ALA A 168 -1.40 5.80 10.05
CA ALA A 168 -1.05 7.07 10.67
C ALA A 168 -0.05 7.87 9.81
N GLY A 169 0.92 7.19 9.21
CA GLY A 169 1.86 7.79 8.25
C GLY A 169 1.13 8.40 7.05
N ASP A 170 0.21 7.65 6.43
CA ASP A 170 -0.55 8.12 5.27
C ASP A 170 -1.44 9.32 5.61
N ILE A 171 -2.09 9.33 6.78
CA ILE A 171 -2.87 10.47 7.27
C ILE A 171 -1.98 11.69 7.49
N ALA A 172 -0.81 11.52 8.13
CA ALA A 172 0.12 12.61 8.37
C ALA A 172 0.63 13.24 7.07
N ILE A 173 0.98 12.41 6.08
CA ILE A 173 1.39 12.85 4.75
C ILE A 173 0.26 13.60 4.05
N ALA A 174 -0.94 13.02 4.02
CA ALA A 174 -2.10 13.63 3.37
C ALA A 174 -2.45 14.98 4.00
N ALA A 175 -2.49 15.05 5.34
CA ALA A 175 -2.74 16.29 6.07
C ALA A 175 -1.67 17.35 5.76
N ALA A 176 -0.38 16.97 5.74
CA ALA A 176 0.70 17.88 5.39
C ALA A 176 0.57 18.39 3.94
N MET A 177 0.27 17.51 2.98
CA MET A 177 0.03 17.91 1.59
C MET A 177 -1.11 18.91 1.47
N VAL A 178 -2.27 18.61 2.08
CA VAL A 178 -3.44 19.49 2.06
C VAL A 178 -3.12 20.85 2.70
N TYR A 179 -2.44 20.85 3.85
CA TYR A 179 -2.03 22.09 4.53
C TYR A 179 -1.19 22.99 3.63
N TYR A 180 -0.09 22.47 3.08
CA TYR A 180 0.81 23.26 2.23
C TYR A 180 0.15 23.68 0.91
N LEU A 181 -0.78 22.87 0.39
CA LEU A 181 -1.54 23.21 -0.79
C LEU A 181 -2.48 24.39 -0.56
N LEU A 182 -3.28 24.33 0.51
CA LEU A 182 -4.22 25.39 0.87
C LEU A 182 -3.48 26.70 1.15
N LYS A 183 -2.32 26.60 1.81
CA LYS A 183 -1.44 27.75 2.05
C LYS A 183 -0.90 28.35 0.75
N GLY A 184 -0.55 27.53 -0.23
CA GLY A 184 -0.09 28.01 -1.54
C GLY A 184 -1.19 28.61 -2.41
N ARG A 185 -2.43 28.14 -2.25
CA ARG A 185 -3.59 28.67 -2.97
C ARG A 185 -3.92 30.12 -2.58
N SER A 186 -3.55 30.57 -1.37
CA SER A 186 -3.75 31.96 -0.95
C SER A 186 -2.75 32.94 -1.58
N ASN A 187 -1.60 32.47 -2.09
CA ASN A 187 -0.51 33.33 -2.58
C ASN A 187 -0.34 33.33 -4.12
N PHE A 188 -0.86 32.34 -4.85
CA PHE A 188 -0.71 32.28 -6.32
C PHE A 188 -1.99 31.77 -7.00
N ALA A 189 -2.92 32.68 -7.30
CA ALA A 189 -4.19 32.38 -7.96
C ALA A 189 -4.05 31.90 -9.43
N SER A 190 -2.90 32.09 -10.08
CA SER A 190 -2.75 31.88 -11.55
C SER A 190 -2.08 30.55 -11.96
N THR A 191 -1.32 29.88 -11.10
CA THR A 191 -0.53 28.66 -11.46
C THR A 191 -1.23 27.34 -11.07
N ASN A 192 -2.55 27.35 -10.89
CA ASN A 192 -3.30 26.31 -10.16
C ASN A 192 -3.67 25.06 -11.00
N SER A 193 -3.58 25.10 -12.34
CA SER A 193 -4.12 24.04 -13.21
C SER A 193 -3.30 22.74 -13.22
N LYS A 194 -1.96 22.82 -13.23
CA LYS A 194 -1.10 21.62 -13.28
C LYS A 194 -1.03 20.89 -11.95
N LEU A 195 -1.07 21.65 -10.85
CA LEU A 195 -1.08 21.12 -9.50
C LEU A 195 -2.42 20.45 -9.17
N ALA A 196 -3.55 21.06 -9.55
CA ALA A 196 -4.87 20.45 -9.43
C ALA A 196 -5.02 19.15 -10.24
N SER A 197 -4.41 19.07 -11.42
CA SER A 197 -4.43 17.86 -12.25
C SER A 197 -3.60 16.71 -11.66
N LEU A 198 -2.41 17.02 -11.11
CA LEU A 198 -1.59 16.05 -10.35
C LEU A 198 -2.33 15.55 -9.09
N ILE A 199 -3.07 16.42 -8.43
CA ILE A 199 -3.89 16.09 -7.26
C ILE A 199 -5.10 15.24 -7.63
N GLN A 200 -5.81 15.53 -8.72
CA GLN A 200 -6.93 14.69 -9.17
C GLN A 200 -6.47 13.27 -9.52
N TYR A 201 -5.29 13.12 -10.13
CA TYR A 201 -4.72 11.80 -10.41
C TYR A 201 -4.29 11.08 -9.12
N SER A 202 -3.63 11.79 -8.19
CA SER A 202 -3.16 11.22 -6.92
C SER A 202 -4.28 10.94 -5.91
N LEU A 203 -5.37 11.73 -5.94
CA LEU A 203 -6.59 11.48 -5.16
C LEU A 203 -7.40 10.33 -5.75
N GLY A 204 -7.49 10.22 -7.08
CA GLY A 204 -8.18 9.11 -7.74
C GLY A 204 -7.56 7.76 -7.37
N SER A 205 -6.23 7.67 -7.37
CA SER A 205 -5.52 6.47 -6.91
C SER A 205 -5.59 6.31 -5.39
N GLY A 206 -5.36 7.38 -4.62
CA GLY A 206 -5.29 7.34 -3.16
C GLY A 206 -6.62 7.03 -2.47
N ILE A 207 -7.74 7.53 -3.00
CA ILE A 207 -9.09 7.19 -2.50
C ILE A 207 -9.37 5.70 -2.72
N ALA A 208 -8.96 5.13 -3.86
CA ALA A 208 -9.11 3.70 -4.12
C ALA A 208 -8.25 2.86 -3.17
N THR A 209 -7.01 3.28 -2.89
CA THR A 209 -6.12 2.59 -1.94
C THR A 209 -6.60 2.74 -0.50
N SER A 210 -7.03 3.93 -0.08
CA SER A 210 -7.59 4.16 1.26
C SER A 210 -8.91 3.41 1.47
N ALA A 211 -9.78 3.35 0.45
CA ALA A 211 -10.98 2.53 0.50
C ALA A 211 -10.62 1.05 0.66
N CYS A 212 -9.64 0.55 -0.10
CA CYS A 212 -9.15 -0.82 0.01
C CYS A 212 -8.56 -1.11 1.40
N SER A 213 -7.70 -0.23 1.93
CA SER A 213 -7.12 -0.38 3.28
C SER A 213 -8.20 -0.31 4.37
N MET A 214 -9.19 0.55 4.24
CA MET A 214 -10.30 0.63 5.18
C MET A 214 -11.17 -0.63 5.12
N THR A 215 -11.45 -1.16 3.93
CA THR A 215 -12.15 -2.44 3.78
C THR A 215 -11.35 -3.61 4.36
N ALA A 216 -10.05 -3.65 4.13
CA ALA A 216 -9.16 -4.67 4.72
C ALA A 216 -9.14 -4.57 6.25
N LEU A 217 -9.01 -3.36 6.80
CA LEU A 217 -9.03 -3.12 8.24
C LEU A 217 -10.38 -3.49 8.87
N VAL A 218 -11.48 -3.16 8.20
CA VAL A 218 -12.85 -3.54 8.63
C VAL A 218 -13.04 -5.05 8.55
N ALA A 219 -12.57 -5.72 7.49
CA ALA A 219 -12.65 -7.18 7.37
C ALA A 219 -11.83 -7.88 8.46
N VAL A 220 -10.63 -7.36 8.76
CA VAL A 220 -9.76 -7.85 9.81
C VAL A 220 -10.38 -7.63 11.19
N THR A 221 -10.78 -6.41 11.53
CA THR A 221 -11.42 -6.10 12.82
C THR A 221 -12.74 -6.86 13.02
N SER A 222 -13.55 -7.02 11.97
CA SER A 222 -14.77 -7.84 12.01
C SER A 222 -14.49 -9.33 12.23
N CYS A 223 -13.31 -9.81 11.83
CA CYS A 223 -12.86 -11.17 12.10
C CYS A 223 -12.41 -11.34 13.56
N PHE A 224 -11.86 -10.29 14.19
CA PHE A 224 -11.32 -10.32 15.56
C PHE A 224 -12.33 -9.96 16.66
N ASN A 225 -13.40 -9.21 16.36
CA ASN A 225 -14.34 -8.68 17.37
C ASN A 225 -15.60 -9.53 17.60
N ARG A 226 -15.61 -10.81 17.25
CA ARG A 226 -16.71 -11.71 17.64
C ARG A 226 -16.25 -12.63 18.78
N PRO A 227 -17.01 -12.71 19.90
CA PRO A 227 -16.74 -13.65 20.99
C PRO A 227 -16.81 -15.10 20.51
#